data_AF-A0A2W0B1K9-F1
#
_entry.id   AF-A0A2W0B1K9-F1
#
_cell.length_a   1.000
_cell.length_b   1.000
_cell.length_c   1.000
_cell.angle_alpha   90.00
_cell.angle_beta   90.00
_cell.angle_gamma   90.00
#
_symmetry.space_group_name_H-M   'P 1'
#
loop_
_entity.id
_entity.type
_entity.pdbx_description
1 polymer ?
#
loop_
_entity_poly.entity_id
_entity_poly.type
_entity_poly.pdbx_seq_one_letter_code
_entity_poly.pdbx_strand_id
1 'polypeptide(L)'
;MAQVACLSLWPVLAFAQSSDLAQNLADCKNGRETCDRSKLNQLESADVALAGHVRNVSDCRNGYNFCDHLKLTEPEAIALAVADHQRNVSNCNDGRGSCDPSKLSQSEAREMAVAEHQRNFANCKDGVGDCDRSKLSPSEAGAVDTAKRQLNVSDCKNGTGACDHSRLTPSEKREVTAAEHNRNARNCENGWEECDHSKLTPSEAGQTAVAEHQRNLSACRDVQETCDYSKLTPPEAKMLADAEHKRNYTACLKGHGYCDPSRLTPSEARAIQTEHKPVLR
;
A
#
# COMPACT_ATOMS: atom_id res chain seq x y z
N MET A 1 57.46 -56.54 -38.68
CA MET A 1 58.38 -55.39 -38.54
C MET A 1 57.56 -54.18 -38.14
N ALA A 2 58.06 -53.43 -37.16
CA ALA A 2 57.36 -52.37 -36.44
C ALA A 2 57.12 -51.11 -37.29
N GLN A 3 56.07 -50.34 -36.95
CA GLN A 3 56.16 -49.00 -36.34
C GLN A 3 54.85 -48.21 -36.54
N VAL A 4 54.19 -47.87 -35.43
CA VAL A 4 54.10 -46.52 -34.81
C VAL A 4 52.86 -45.76 -35.28
N ALA A 5 51.80 -45.87 -34.48
CA ALA A 5 50.68 -44.95 -34.50
C ALA A 5 51.08 -43.66 -33.77
N CYS A 6 51.37 -42.59 -34.52
CA CYS A 6 51.48 -41.24 -33.96
C CYS A 6 50.09 -40.60 -33.95
N LEU A 7 49.46 -40.60 -32.77
CA LEU A 7 48.26 -39.82 -32.47
C LEU A 7 48.57 -38.32 -32.61
N SER A 8 47.98 -37.69 -33.62
CA SER A 8 48.01 -36.25 -33.86
C SER A 8 47.12 -35.51 -32.85
N LEU A 9 47.64 -35.29 -31.64
CA LEU A 9 47.01 -34.50 -30.56
C LEU A 9 47.18 -32.97 -30.72
N TRP A 10 47.80 -32.50 -31.80
CA TRP A 10 48.23 -31.11 -31.94
C TRP A 10 47.16 -30.06 -32.30
N PRO A 11 46.05 -30.33 -33.00
CA PRO A 11 45.06 -29.29 -33.25
C PRO A 11 44.24 -28.95 -32.00
N VAL A 12 43.87 -29.94 -31.17
CA VAL A 12 43.00 -29.75 -30.00
C VAL A 12 43.66 -28.88 -28.93
N LEU A 13 44.98 -29.04 -28.72
CA LEU A 13 45.74 -28.23 -27.75
C LEU A 13 45.85 -26.76 -28.19
N ALA A 14 45.99 -26.50 -29.48
CA ALA A 14 46.07 -25.13 -30.01
C ALA A 14 44.73 -24.38 -29.88
N PHE A 15 43.59 -25.05 -30.11
CA PHE A 15 42.26 -24.45 -29.92
C PHE A 15 41.94 -24.18 -28.44
N ALA A 16 42.31 -25.10 -27.54
CA ALA A 16 42.12 -24.90 -26.10
C ALA A 16 42.96 -23.74 -25.54
N GLN A 17 44.22 -23.62 -25.97
CA GLN A 17 45.10 -22.50 -25.59
C GLN A 17 44.62 -21.16 -26.14
N SER A 18 44.14 -21.12 -27.38
CA SER A 18 43.56 -19.90 -27.97
C SER A 18 42.31 -19.43 -27.23
N SER A 19 41.47 -20.37 -26.76
CA SER A 19 40.29 -20.05 -25.95
C SER A 19 40.66 -19.55 -24.56
N ASP A 20 41.70 -20.12 -23.93
CA ASP A 20 42.20 -19.69 -22.61
C ASP A 20 42.80 -18.27 -22.66
N LEU A 21 43.58 -17.95 -23.71
CA LEU A 21 44.13 -16.59 -23.89
C LEU A 21 43.02 -15.56 -24.17
N ALA A 22 42.04 -15.89 -25.01
CA ALA A 22 40.92 -15.00 -25.29
C ALA A 22 40.06 -14.74 -24.02
N GLN A 23 39.84 -15.78 -23.22
CA GLN A 23 39.14 -15.64 -21.94
C GLN A 23 39.95 -14.81 -20.94
N ASN A 24 41.26 -15.05 -20.83
CA ASN A 24 42.14 -14.24 -19.99
C ASN A 24 42.12 -12.76 -20.39
N LEU A 25 42.18 -12.46 -21.70
CA LEU A 25 42.06 -11.09 -22.20
C LEU A 25 40.71 -10.47 -21.83
N ALA A 26 39.61 -11.22 -21.95
CA ALA A 26 38.28 -10.75 -21.55
C ALA A 26 38.22 -10.47 -20.03
N ASP A 27 38.76 -11.36 -19.21
CA ASP A 27 38.81 -11.20 -17.75
C ASP A 27 39.62 -9.95 -17.37
N CYS A 28 40.79 -9.75 -18.00
CA CYS A 28 41.61 -8.55 -17.85
C CYS A 28 40.90 -7.28 -18.31
N LYS A 29 40.24 -7.34 -19.48
CA LYS A 29 39.41 -6.25 -20.00
C LYS A 29 38.18 -5.97 -19.15
N ASN A 30 37.79 -6.85 -18.22
CA ASN A 30 36.70 -6.60 -17.28
C ASN A 30 37.19 -6.30 -15.86
N GLY A 31 38.51 -6.34 -15.61
CA GLY A 31 39.08 -6.09 -14.28
C GLY A 31 38.82 -7.22 -13.27
N ARG A 32 38.59 -8.45 -13.75
CA ARG A 32 38.39 -9.62 -12.88
C ARG A 32 39.69 -10.04 -12.21
N GLU A 33 39.60 -10.54 -10.98
CA GLU A 33 40.76 -11.06 -10.23
C GLU A 33 41.45 -12.26 -10.91
N THR A 34 40.73 -12.98 -11.78
CA THR A 34 41.24 -14.10 -12.59
C THR A 34 42.17 -13.68 -13.73
N CYS A 35 42.34 -12.37 -13.96
CA CYS A 35 43.24 -11.84 -14.98
C CYS A 35 44.72 -12.15 -14.67
N ASP A 36 45.35 -12.95 -15.52
CA ASP A 36 46.80 -13.14 -15.53
C ASP A 36 47.46 -12.20 -16.54
N ARG A 37 48.02 -11.10 -16.04
CA ARG A 37 48.70 -10.09 -16.87
C ARG A 37 49.97 -10.61 -17.54
N SER A 38 50.57 -11.69 -17.04
CA SER A 38 51.81 -12.25 -17.62
C SER A 38 51.58 -12.90 -18.98
N LYS A 39 50.33 -13.26 -19.30
CA LYS A 39 49.92 -13.87 -20.56
C LYS A 39 49.58 -12.87 -21.67
N LEU A 40 49.62 -11.56 -21.41
CA LEU A 40 49.24 -10.52 -22.37
C LEU A 40 50.42 -10.10 -23.24
N ASN A 41 50.18 -9.95 -24.54
CA ASN A 41 51.11 -9.25 -25.43
C ASN A 41 50.98 -7.71 -25.31
N GLN A 42 51.85 -6.96 -26.00
CA GLN A 42 51.88 -5.50 -25.88
C GLN A 42 50.59 -4.81 -26.34
N LEU A 43 49.98 -5.28 -27.44
CA LEU A 43 48.72 -4.73 -27.94
C LEU A 43 47.57 -5.05 -26.98
N GLU A 44 47.50 -6.28 -26.50
CA GLU A 44 46.52 -6.73 -25.50
C GLU A 44 46.65 -5.97 -24.18
N SER A 45 47.88 -5.68 -23.74
CA SER A 45 48.14 -4.88 -22.55
C SER A 45 47.65 -3.44 -22.70
N ALA A 46 47.89 -2.82 -23.86
CA ALA A 46 47.37 -1.47 -24.17
C ALA A 46 45.82 -1.45 -24.21
N ASP A 47 45.22 -2.47 -24.81
CA ASP A 47 43.78 -2.69 -24.87
C ASP A 47 43.15 -2.85 -23.47
N VAL A 48 43.79 -3.63 -22.59
CA VAL A 48 43.38 -3.81 -21.20
C VAL A 48 43.51 -2.52 -20.41
N ALA A 49 44.58 -1.74 -20.63
CA ALA A 49 44.77 -0.44 -20.00
C ALA A 49 43.66 0.55 -20.42
N LEU A 50 43.31 0.59 -21.71
CA LEU A 50 42.20 1.40 -22.21
C LEU A 50 40.86 0.99 -21.58
N ALA A 51 40.57 -0.32 -21.52
CA ALA A 51 39.35 -0.81 -20.89
C ALA A 51 39.30 -0.45 -19.39
N GLY A 52 40.43 -0.56 -18.69
CA GLY A 52 40.57 -0.14 -17.30
C GLY A 52 40.33 1.35 -17.09
N HIS A 53 40.86 2.18 -18.00
CA HIS A 53 40.62 3.63 -18.01
C HIS A 53 39.14 3.98 -18.21
N VAL A 54 38.49 3.34 -19.19
CA VAL A 54 37.05 3.52 -19.46
C VAL A 54 36.21 3.15 -18.23
N ARG A 55 36.54 2.05 -17.54
CA ARG A 55 35.89 1.69 -16.27
C ARG A 55 36.09 2.76 -15.21
N ASN A 56 37.33 3.19 -15.00
CA ASN A 56 37.65 4.23 -14.02
C ASN A 56 36.84 5.53 -14.25
N VAL A 57 36.75 5.98 -15.50
CA VAL A 57 35.93 7.16 -15.88
C VAL A 57 34.44 6.91 -15.60
N SER A 58 33.92 5.73 -15.92
CA SER A 58 32.54 5.35 -15.62
C SER A 58 32.27 5.34 -14.11
N ASP A 59 33.20 4.78 -13.34
CA ASP A 59 33.05 4.68 -11.90
C ASP A 59 33.03 6.06 -11.23
N CYS A 60 33.93 6.95 -11.67
CA CYS A 60 33.92 8.34 -11.23
C CYS A 60 32.59 9.04 -11.55
N ARG A 61 32.07 8.90 -12.78
CA ARG A 61 30.80 9.54 -13.19
C ARG A 61 29.59 9.06 -12.39
N ASN A 62 29.64 7.84 -11.88
CA ASN A 62 28.59 7.28 -11.03
C ASN A 62 28.77 7.61 -9.53
N GLY A 63 29.85 8.31 -9.17
CA GLY A 63 30.13 8.72 -7.78
C GLY A 63 30.62 7.56 -6.90
N TYR A 64 31.26 6.54 -7.49
CA TYR A 64 31.83 5.44 -6.71
C TYR A 64 33.17 5.85 -6.09
N ASN A 65 33.32 5.63 -4.77
CA ASN A 65 34.49 6.04 -3.97
C ASN A 65 35.81 5.35 -4.35
N PHE A 66 35.79 4.31 -5.19
CA PHE A 66 36.98 3.56 -5.62
C PHE A 66 37.55 4.03 -6.96
N CYS A 67 37.00 5.11 -7.53
CA CYS A 67 37.56 5.68 -8.74
C CYS A 67 38.86 6.44 -8.45
N ASP A 68 39.85 6.32 -9.34
CA ASP A 68 41.17 6.94 -9.23
C ASP A 68 41.22 8.21 -10.08
N HIS A 69 41.06 9.36 -9.43
CA HIS A 69 41.09 10.67 -10.07
C HIS A 69 42.44 11.01 -10.73
N LEU A 70 43.54 10.42 -10.28
CA LEU A 70 44.88 10.69 -10.82
C LEU A 70 45.07 10.06 -12.21
N LYS A 71 44.21 9.12 -12.60
CA LYS A 71 44.23 8.48 -13.92
C LYS A 71 43.35 9.18 -14.95
N LEU A 72 42.60 10.21 -14.57
CA LEU A 72 41.78 10.96 -15.50
C LEU A 72 42.64 11.88 -16.36
N THR A 73 42.30 11.97 -17.64
CA THR A 73 42.79 13.07 -18.49
C THR A 73 42.14 14.37 -18.06
N GLU A 74 42.74 15.51 -18.43
CA GLU A 74 42.19 16.83 -18.12
C GLU A 74 40.74 17.00 -18.62
N PRO A 75 40.38 16.64 -19.88
CA PRO A 75 38.99 16.70 -20.32
C PRO A 75 38.03 15.81 -19.52
N GLU A 76 38.47 14.64 -19.07
CA GLU A 76 37.65 13.74 -18.26
C GLU A 76 37.44 14.27 -16.85
N ALA A 77 38.46 14.85 -16.23
CA ALA A 77 38.37 15.50 -14.94
C ALA A 77 37.42 16.71 -14.99
N ILE A 78 37.49 17.53 -16.05
CA ILE A 78 36.55 18.64 -16.28
C ILE A 78 35.12 18.11 -16.46
N ALA A 79 34.92 17.09 -17.30
CA ALA A 79 33.60 16.52 -17.52
C ALA A 79 32.99 15.93 -16.24
N LEU A 80 33.82 15.30 -15.39
CA LEU A 80 33.40 14.80 -14.09
C LEU A 80 33.00 15.93 -13.15
N ALA A 81 33.81 16.98 -13.02
CA ALA A 81 33.51 18.13 -12.18
C ALA A 81 32.18 18.81 -12.59
N VAL A 82 31.91 18.91 -13.89
CA VAL A 82 30.61 19.40 -14.41
C VAL A 82 29.46 18.49 -14.00
N ALA A 83 29.61 17.17 -14.14
CA ALA A 83 28.56 16.22 -13.76
C ALA A 83 28.27 16.25 -12.24
N ASP A 84 29.32 16.36 -11.42
CA ASP A 84 29.18 16.45 -9.97
C ASP A 84 28.53 17.76 -9.54
N HIS A 85 28.88 18.87 -10.19
CA HIS A 85 28.24 20.17 -9.97
C HIS A 85 26.75 20.12 -10.35
N GLN A 86 26.41 19.56 -11.52
CA GLN A 86 25.02 19.40 -11.95
C GLN A 86 24.21 18.55 -10.96
N ARG A 87 24.80 17.47 -10.44
CA ARG A 87 24.17 16.63 -9.42
C ARG A 87 23.94 17.40 -8.11
N ASN A 88 24.92 18.20 -7.69
CA ASN A 88 24.80 19.05 -6.51
C ASN A 88 23.66 20.06 -6.65
N VAL A 89 23.58 20.74 -7.79
CA VAL A 89 22.49 21.68 -8.12
C VAL A 89 21.14 20.97 -8.09
N SER A 90 21.03 19.80 -8.72
CA SER A 90 19.79 19.00 -8.71
C SER A 90 19.37 18.60 -7.29
N ASN A 91 20.30 18.08 -6.49
CA ASN A 91 20.03 17.68 -5.10
C ASN A 91 19.54 18.86 -4.25
N CYS A 92 20.19 20.02 -4.38
CA CYS A 92 19.79 21.24 -3.69
C CYS A 92 18.39 21.71 -4.14
N ASN A 93 18.13 21.71 -5.44
CA ASN A 93 16.85 22.10 -6.02
C ASN A 93 15.73 21.13 -5.67
N ASP A 94 15.99 19.84 -5.49
CA ASP A 94 14.97 18.85 -5.11
C ASP A 94 14.77 18.75 -3.60
N GLY A 95 15.71 19.27 -2.81
CA GLY A 95 15.74 19.06 -1.36
C GLY A 95 15.97 17.59 -1.00
N ARG A 96 16.71 16.86 -1.83
CA ARG A 96 16.99 15.42 -1.68
C ARG A 96 18.48 15.15 -1.52
N GLY A 97 18.83 14.21 -0.66
CA GLY A 97 20.22 13.79 -0.45
C GLY A 97 21.08 14.90 0.16
N SER A 98 22.40 14.71 0.14
CA SER A 98 23.35 15.75 0.51
C SER A 98 23.54 16.71 -0.66
N CYS A 99 23.53 18.00 -0.31
CA CYS A 99 23.75 19.12 -1.21
C CYS A 99 24.71 20.06 -0.48
N ASP A 100 25.68 20.63 -1.20
CA ASP A 100 26.65 21.60 -0.71
C ASP A 100 26.37 22.97 -1.34
N PRO A 101 25.67 23.87 -0.62
CA PRO A 101 25.31 25.20 -1.13
C PRO A 101 26.53 26.07 -1.45
N SER A 102 27.70 25.79 -0.86
CA SER A 102 28.91 26.59 -1.07
C SER A 102 29.49 26.44 -2.48
N LYS A 103 29.10 25.39 -3.21
CA LYS A 103 29.53 25.12 -4.58
C LYS A 103 28.60 25.71 -5.64
N LEU A 104 27.48 26.30 -5.23
CA LEU A 104 26.53 26.90 -6.16
C LEU A 104 27.02 28.26 -6.66
N SER A 105 26.79 28.53 -7.94
CA SER A 105 26.84 29.90 -8.47
C SER A 105 25.71 30.74 -7.86
N GLN A 106 25.81 32.07 -8.00
CA GLN A 106 24.79 32.97 -7.45
C GLN A 106 23.40 32.74 -8.08
N SER A 107 23.32 32.40 -9.37
CA SER A 107 22.05 32.08 -10.04
C SER A 107 21.47 30.77 -9.52
N GLU A 108 22.29 29.72 -9.39
CA GLU A 108 21.84 28.42 -8.87
C GLU A 108 21.39 28.52 -7.41
N ALA A 109 22.07 29.31 -6.58
CA ALA A 109 21.66 29.54 -5.20
C ALA A 109 20.30 30.28 -5.11
N ARG A 110 20.03 31.21 -6.05
CA ARG A 110 18.71 31.88 -6.13
C ARG A 110 17.62 30.90 -6.55
N GLU A 111 17.88 30.04 -7.53
CA GLU A 111 16.95 29.02 -7.97
C GLU A 111 16.65 28.01 -6.86
N MET A 112 17.67 27.57 -6.12
CA MET A 112 17.53 26.71 -4.95
C MET A 112 16.64 27.37 -3.89
N ALA A 113 16.84 28.65 -3.57
CA ALA A 113 16.03 29.37 -2.59
C ALA A 113 14.55 29.46 -3.02
N VAL A 114 14.28 29.65 -4.33
CA VAL A 114 12.92 29.62 -4.88
C VAL A 114 12.32 28.23 -4.75
N ALA A 115 13.07 27.18 -5.08
CA ALA A 115 12.60 25.80 -4.98
C ALA A 115 12.32 25.39 -3.52
N GLU A 116 13.19 25.78 -2.57
CA GLU A 116 12.98 25.58 -1.13
C GLU A 116 11.71 26.27 -0.66
N HIS A 117 11.52 27.54 -1.05
CA HIS A 117 10.33 28.31 -0.69
C HIS A 117 9.04 27.68 -1.24
N GLN A 118 9.06 27.24 -2.50
CA GLN A 118 7.93 26.54 -3.13
C GLN A 118 7.59 25.23 -2.41
N ARG A 119 8.60 24.43 -2.04
CA ARG A 119 8.38 23.22 -1.24
C ARG A 119 7.80 23.53 0.13
N ASN A 120 8.33 24.53 0.83
CA ASN A 120 7.82 24.96 2.12
C ASN A 120 6.34 25.37 2.02
N PHE A 121 5.99 26.19 1.02
CA PHE A 121 4.61 26.58 0.77
C PHE A 121 3.70 25.37 0.47
N ALA A 122 4.14 24.44 -0.37
CA ALA A 122 3.40 23.21 -0.68
C ALA A 122 3.19 22.35 0.57
N ASN A 123 4.24 22.07 1.34
CA ASN A 123 4.16 21.34 2.61
C ASN A 123 3.17 21.99 3.58
N CYS A 124 3.22 23.32 3.70
CA CYS A 124 2.30 24.08 4.55
C CYS A 124 0.83 23.93 4.11
N LYS A 125 0.59 23.98 2.80
CA LYS A 125 -0.75 23.92 2.18
C LYS A 125 -1.34 22.51 2.28
N ASP A 126 -0.54 21.50 2.00
CA ASP A 126 -0.96 20.10 1.92
C ASP A 126 -0.91 19.39 3.29
N GLY A 127 -0.22 19.99 4.26
CA GLY A 127 -0.07 19.41 5.60
C GLY A 127 0.89 18.22 5.65
N VAL A 128 1.82 18.14 4.69
CA VAL A 128 2.78 17.05 4.55
C VAL A 128 4.19 17.57 4.84
N GLY A 129 4.91 16.89 5.74
CA GLY A 129 6.27 17.28 6.12
C GLY A 129 6.34 18.56 6.94
N ASP A 130 7.57 19.05 7.14
CA ASP A 130 7.81 20.27 7.90
C ASP A 130 7.40 21.51 7.10
N CYS A 131 6.82 22.48 7.83
CA CYS A 131 6.32 23.74 7.31
C CYS A 131 6.77 24.88 8.23
N ASP A 132 7.61 25.76 7.71
CA ASP A 132 7.99 27.01 8.36
C ASP A 132 7.11 28.16 7.86
N ARG A 133 6.08 28.50 8.65
CA ARG A 133 5.15 29.58 8.33
C ARG A 133 5.80 30.97 8.34
N SER A 134 6.94 31.15 8.99
CA SER A 134 7.62 32.45 9.06
C SER A 134 8.22 32.87 7.71
N LYS A 135 8.48 31.90 6.82
CA LYS A 135 8.99 32.13 5.47
C LYS A 135 7.90 32.46 4.45
N LEU A 136 6.62 32.37 4.81
CA LEU A 136 5.52 32.61 3.87
C LEU A 136 5.22 34.11 3.70
N SER A 137 4.92 34.52 2.47
CA SER A 137 4.28 35.80 2.23
C SER A 137 2.85 35.83 2.81
N PRO A 138 2.26 37.02 3.04
CA PRO A 138 0.88 37.12 3.52
C PRO A 138 -0.15 36.43 2.61
N SER A 139 0.03 36.49 1.29
CA SER A 139 -0.84 35.81 0.33
C SER A 139 -0.72 34.29 0.41
N GLU A 140 0.50 33.77 0.57
CA GLU A 140 0.74 32.33 0.76
C GLU A 140 0.17 31.84 2.09
N ALA A 141 0.36 32.57 3.18
CA ALA A 141 -0.24 32.24 4.47
C ALA A 141 -1.78 32.17 4.38
N GLY A 142 -2.41 33.13 3.69
CA GLY A 142 -3.85 33.11 3.42
C GLY A 142 -4.31 31.92 2.56
N ALA A 143 -3.52 31.53 1.57
CA ALA A 143 -3.79 30.35 0.75
C ALA A 143 -3.67 29.04 1.54
N VAL A 144 -2.65 28.94 2.42
CA VAL A 144 -2.49 27.81 3.35
C VAL A 144 -3.67 27.72 4.30
N ASP A 145 -4.09 28.82 4.90
CA ASP A 145 -5.20 28.82 5.85
C ASP A 145 -6.52 28.46 5.17
N THR A 146 -6.72 28.90 3.93
CA THR A 146 -7.86 28.49 3.10
C THR A 146 -7.83 26.98 2.82
N ALA A 147 -6.68 26.44 2.39
CA ALA A 147 -6.54 25.01 2.13
C ALA A 147 -6.78 24.17 3.39
N LYS A 148 -6.23 24.57 4.54
CA LYS A 148 -6.46 23.90 5.82
C LYS A 148 -7.92 23.98 6.26
N ARG A 149 -8.62 25.09 6.02
CA ARG A 149 -10.06 25.21 6.30
C ARG A 149 -10.87 24.28 5.39
N GLN A 150 -10.56 24.23 4.10
CA GLN A 150 -11.21 23.33 3.15
C GLN A 150 -11.02 21.85 3.53
N LEU A 151 -9.81 21.47 3.93
CA LEU A 151 -9.52 20.13 4.43
C LEU A 151 -10.36 19.82 5.67
N ASN A 152 -10.38 20.72 6.66
CA ASN A 152 -11.20 20.57 7.86
C ASN A 152 -12.70 20.41 7.54
N VAL A 153 -13.24 21.20 6.61
CA VAL A 153 -14.63 21.06 6.15
C VAL A 153 -14.87 19.69 5.52
N SER A 154 -13.95 19.21 4.69
CA SER A 154 -14.02 17.89 4.05
C SER A 154 -14.01 16.77 5.10
N ASP A 155 -13.08 16.83 6.04
CA ASP A 155 -12.93 15.89 7.15
C ASP A 155 -14.21 15.80 7.98
N CYS A 156 -14.77 16.96 8.37
CA CYS A 156 -16.04 17.02 9.10
C CYS A 156 -17.20 16.41 8.31
N LYS A 157 -17.36 16.76 7.02
CA LYS A 157 -18.44 16.22 6.17
C LYS A 157 -18.35 14.71 6.01
N ASN A 158 -17.15 14.18 5.83
CA ASN A 158 -16.92 12.75 5.61
C ASN A 158 -16.88 11.95 6.91
N GLY A 159 -16.67 12.60 8.06
CA GLY A 159 -16.47 11.92 9.34
C GLY A 159 -15.11 11.25 9.45
N THR A 160 -14.10 11.83 8.78
CA THR A 160 -12.72 11.34 8.75
C THR A 160 -11.81 12.37 9.39
N GLY A 161 -10.63 11.95 9.87
CA GLY A 161 -9.64 12.88 10.43
C GLY A 161 -10.11 13.57 11.71
N ALA A 162 -9.40 14.64 12.09
CA ALA A 162 -9.73 15.45 13.26
C ALA A 162 -10.55 16.66 12.81
N CYS A 163 -11.88 16.52 12.79
CA CYS A 163 -12.79 17.61 12.53
C CYS A 163 -12.75 18.64 13.70
N ASP A 164 -12.34 19.87 13.40
CA ASP A 164 -12.39 21.00 14.33
C ASP A 164 -13.52 21.96 13.96
N HIS A 165 -14.66 21.85 14.65
CA HIS A 165 -15.83 22.70 14.44
C HIS A 165 -15.57 24.18 14.78
N SER A 166 -14.54 24.50 15.59
CA SER A 166 -14.23 25.88 15.96
C SER A 166 -13.71 26.70 14.79
N ARG A 167 -13.11 26.02 13.80
CA ARG A 167 -12.49 26.61 12.61
C ARG A 167 -13.44 26.77 11.42
N LEU A 168 -14.69 26.35 11.57
CA LEU A 168 -15.72 26.44 10.53
C LEU A 168 -16.41 27.80 10.55
N THR A 169 -16.63 28.38 9.37
CA THR A 169 -17.54 29.52 9.18
C THR A 169 -19.00 29.12 9.45
N PRO A 170 -19.91 30.06 9.71
CA PRO A 170 -21.32 29.73 9.92
C PRO A 170 -21.98 28.99 8.75
N SER A 171 -21.59 29.27 7.50
CA SER A 171 -22.08 28.53 6.32
C SER A 171 -21.54 27.11 6.29
N GLU A 172 -20.23 26.94 6.50
CA GLU A 172 -19.58 25.62 6.54
C GLU A 172 -20.15 24.74 7.66
N LYS A 173 -20.44 25.33 8.85
CA LYS A 173 -21.11 24.61 9.95
C LYS A 173 -22.45 24.02 9.53
N ARG A 174 -23.29 24.79 8.82
CA ARG A 174 -24.58 24.28 8.33
C ARG A 174 -24.41 23.11 7.38
N GLU A 175 -23.45 23.20 6.46
CA GLU A 175 -23.18 22.13 5.51
C GLU A 175 -22.62 20.87 6.18
N VAL A 176 -21.72 21.05 7.15
CA VAL A 176 -21.17 19.95 7.97
C VAL A 176 -22.27 19.26 8.77
N THR A 177 -23.08 20.02 9.50
CA THR A 177 -24.19 19.47 10.29
C THR A 177 -25.18 18.69 9.41
N ALA A 178 -25.48 19.18 8.21
CA ALA A 178 -26.33 18.44 7.26
C ALA A 178 -25.68 17.12 6.80
N ALA A 179 -24.37 17.13 6.52
CA ALA A 179 -23.65 15.93 6.13
C ALA A 179 -23.57 14.90 7.27
N GLU A 180 -23.32 15.36 8.50
CA GLU A 180 -23.30 14.52 9.70
C GLU A 180 -24.65 13.89 10.00
N HIS A 181 -25.73 14.67 9.88
CA HIS A 181 -27.09 14.17 10.05
C HIS A 181 -27.43 13.12 8.98
N ASN A 182 -27.11 13.38 7.72
CA ASN A 182 -27.31 12.41 6.64
C ASN A 182 -26.51 11.11 6.87
N ARG A 183 -25.27 11.20 7.37
CA ARG A 183 -24.47 10.03 7.73
C ARG A 183 -25.11 9.26 8.88
N ASN A 184 -25.57 9.96 9.91
CA ASN A 184 -26.28 9.34 11.04
C ASN A 184 -27.53 8.59 10.58
N ALA A 185 -28.37 9.21 9.75
CA ALA A 185 -29.57 8.57 9.19
C ALA A 185 -29.22 7.29 8.42
N ARG A 186 -28.15 7.31 7.61
CA ARG A 186 -27.66 6.11 6.91
C ARG A 186 -27.13 5.03 7.86
N ASN A 187 -26.40 5.41 8.90
CA ASN A 187 -25.91 4.45 9.91
C ASN A 187 -27.10 3.74 10.57
N CYS A 188 -28.13 4.48 10.95
CA CYS A 188 -29.36 3.94 11.53
C CYS A 188 -30.14 3.05 10.54
N GLU A 189 -30.30 3.49 9.30
CA GLU A 189 -30.95 2.70 8.26
C GLU A 189 -30.23 1.36 8.03
N ASN A 190 -28.90 1.33 8.10
CA ASN A 190 -28.09 0.12 7.92
C ASN A 190 -27.88 -0.70 9.21
N GLY A 191 -28.26 -0.16 10.38
CA GLY A 191 -28.08 -0.81 11.68
C GLY A 191 -26.63 -0.83 12.18
N TRP A 192 -25.85 0.20 11.88
CA TRP A 192 -24.50 0.37 12.40
C TRP A 192 -24.51 0.96 13.81
N GLU A 193 -23.50 0.61 14.63
CA GLU A 193 -23.44 0.98 16.05
C GLU A 193 -23.34 2.50 16.26
N GLU A 194 -22.79 3.23 15.31
CA GLU A 194 -22.67 4.70 15.33
C GLU A 194 -24.00 5.42 15.03
N CYS A 195 -25.12 4.70 14.99
CA CYS A 195 -26.44 5.30 14.92
C CYS A 195 -26.81 6.01 16.23
N ASP A 196 -27.11 7.31 16.13
CA ASP A 196 -27.67 8.11 17.20
C ASP A 196 -29.15 8.45 16.88
N HIS A 197 -30.07 7.69 17.47
CA HIS A 197 -31.52 7.89 17.26
C HIS A 197 -32.01 9.27 17.71
N SER A 198 -31.32 9.93 18.65
CA SER A 198 -31.73 11.26 19.15
C SER A 198 -31.60 12.36 18.10
N LYS A 199 -30.83 12.09 17.03
CA LYS A 199 -30.57 13.03 15.94
C LYS A 199 -31.43 12.79 14.71
N LEU A 200 -32.34 11.82 14.74
CA LEU A 200 -33.23 11.52 13.62
C LEU A 200 -34.45 12.45 13.61
N THR A 201 -34.89 12.82 12.42
CA THR A 201 -36.22 13.39 12.24
C THR A 201 -37.29 12.31 12.47
N PRO A 202 -38.56 12.69 12.73
CA PRO A 202 -39.63 11.70 12.91
C PRO A 202 -39.80 10.75 11.72
N SER A 203 -39.57 11.23 10.49
CA SER A 203 -39.65 10.40 9.28
C SER A 203 -38.52 9.37 9.24
N GLU A 204 -37.28 9.79 9.52
CA GLU A 204 -36.11 8.91 9.53
C GLU A 204 -36.18 7.90 10.68
N ALA A 205 -36.70 8.30 11.84
CA ALA A 205 -36.94 7.40 12.97
C ALA A 205 -37.97 6.31 12.60
N GLY A 206 -39.03 6.67 11.87
CA GLY A 206 -40.00 5.71 11.35
C GLY A 206 -39.38 4.72 10.35
N GLN A 207 -38.56 5.22 9.42
CA GLN A 207 -37.84 4.37 8.45
C GLN A 207 -36.84 3.44 9.14
N THR A 208 -36.09 3.97 10.11
CA THR A 208 -35.14 3.19 10.92
C THR A 208 -35.85 2.08 11.67
N ALA A 209 -36.97 2.36 12.34
CA ALA A 209 -37.73 1.35 13.07
C ALA A 209 -38.23 0.22 12.15
N VAL A 210 -38.66 0.55 10.93
CA VAL A 210 -39.04 -0.46 9.92
C VAL A 210 -37.84 -1.31 9.52
N ALA A 211 -36.69 -0.69 9.24
CA ALA A 211 -35.48 -1.40 8.83
C ALA A 211 -34.94 -2.31 9.95
N GLU A 212 -34.97 -1.85 11.21
CA GLU A 212 -34.62 -2.63 12.39
C GLU A 212 -35.55 -3.82 12.60
N HIS A 213 -36.86 -3.60 12.48
CA HIS A 213 -37.85 -4.67 12.58
C HIS A 213 -37.62 -5.75 11.51
N GLN A 214 -37.35 -5.34 10.27
CA GLN A 214 -37.05 -6.25 9.17
C GLN A 214 -35.76 -7.05 9.41
N ARG A 215 -34.70 -6.41 9.92
CA ARG A 215 -33.46 -7.10 10.31
C ARG A 215 -33.71 -8.11 11.43
N ASN A 216 -34.46 -7.73 12.46
CA ASN A 216 -34.81 -8.63 13.56
C ASN A 216 -35.61 -9.84 13.08
N LEU A 217 -36.64 -9.62 12.27
CA LEU A 217 -37.43 -10.70 11.68
C LEU A 217 -36.56 -11.65 10.84
N SER A 218 -35.61 -11.11 10.09
CA SER A 218 -34.66 -11.90 9.28
C SER A 218 -33.73 -12.73 10.17
N ALA A 219 -33.14 -12.12 11.19
CA ALA A 219 -32.32 -12.82 12.19
C ALA A 219 -33.09 -13.97 12.85
N CYS A 220 -34.36 -13.77 13.20
CA CYS A 220 -35.20 -14.82 13.79
C CYS A 220 -35.52 -15.95 12.81
N ARG A 221 -35.75 -15.63 11.53
CA ARG A 221 -35.95 -16.66 10.49
C ARG A 221 -34.71 -17.51 10.29
N ASP A 222 -33.54 -16.87 10.35
CA ASP A 222 -32.23 -17.50 10.16
C ASP A 222 -31.66 -18.12 11.43
N VAL A 223 -32.40 -18.06 12.55
CA VAL A 223 -31.99 -18.62 13.86
C VAL A 223 -30.66 -18.02 14.35
N GLN A 224 -30.47 -16.72 14.13
CA GLN A 224 -29.31 -15.97 14.60
C GLN A 224 -29.49 -15.56 16.06
N GLU A 225 -28.39 -15.47 16.81
CA GLU A 225 -28.39 -15.04 18.23
C GLU A 225 -28.88 -13.60 18.42
N THR A 226 -28.82 -12.79 17.36
CA THR A 226 -29.29 -11.39 17.34
C THR A 226 -30.82 -11.26 17.25
N CYS A 227 -31.55 -12.39 17.11
CA CYS A 227 -33.01 -12.39 17.13
C CYS A 227 -33.56 -12.00 18.51
N ASP A 228 -34.41 -10.98 18.53
CA ASP A 228 -35.21 -10.58 19.69
C ASP A 228 -36.69 -10.85 19.43
N TYR A 229 -37.22 -11.92 20.05
CA TYR A 229 -38.63 -12.29 19.92
C TYR A 229 -39.59 -11.24 20.50
N SER A 230 -39.14 -10.39 21.42
CA SER A 230 -40.00 -9.35 22.02
C SER A 230 -40.37 -8.25 21.04
N LYS A 231 -39.60 -8.10 19.96
CA LYS A 231 -39.83 -7.12 18.90
C LYS A 231 -40.72 -7.64 17.78
N LEU A 232 -41.16 -8.89 17.83
CA LEU A 232 -42.01 -9.49 16.81
C LEU A 232 -43.48 -9.11 17.02
N THR A 233 -44.21 -8.93 15.91
CA THR A 233 -45.67 -8.87 15.97
C THR A 233 -46.23 -10.27 16.29
N PRO A 234 -47.45 -10.37 16.86
CA PRO A 234 -48.04 -11.68 17.16
C PRO A 234 -48.14 -12.63 15.94
N PRO A 235 -48.48 -12.17 14.72
CA PRO A 235 -48.46 -13.02 13.53
C PRO A 235 -47.06 -13.54 13.17
N GLU A 236 -46.03 -12.70 13.29
CA GLU A 236 -44.64 -13.09 12.99
C GLU A 236 -44.12 -14.11 14.01
N ALA A 237 -44.38 -13.88 15.30
CA ALA A 237 -44.00 -14.81 16.37
C ALA A 237 -44.67 -16.19 16.18
N LYS A 238 -45.96 -16.20 15.82
CA LYS A 238 -46.67 -17.46 15.50
C LYS A 238 -46.05 -18.19 14.31
N MET A 239 -45.79 -17.48 13.22
CA MET A 239 -45.17 -18.05 12.02
C MET A 239 -43.80 -18.69 12.35
N LEU A 240 -42.99 -18.02 13.18
CA LEU A 240 -41.69 -18.54 13.61
C LEU A 240 -41.83 -19.76 14.53
N ALA A 241 -42.76 -19.72 15.50
CA ALA A 241 -43.05 -20.84 16.38
C ALA A 241 -43.50 -22.08 15.59
N ASP A 242 -44.37 -21.91 14.58
CA ASP A 242 -44.81 -22.99 13.70
C ASP A 242 -43.64 -23.59 12.90
N ALA A 243 -42.72 -22.75 12.41
CA ALA A 243 -41.53 -23.18 11.68
C ALA A 243 -40.54 -23.93 12.58
N GLU A 244 -40.31 -23.45 13.80
CA GLU A 244 -39.48 -24.11 14.80
C GLU A 244 -40.06 -25.45 15.23
N HIS A 245 -41.37 -25.49 15.50
CA HIS A 245 -42.08 -26.71 15.86
C HIS A 245 -41.92 -27.77 14.76
N LYS A 246 -42.07 -27.36 13.49
CA LYS A 246 -41.84 -28.24 12.34
C LYS A 246 -40.40 -28.76 12.26
N ARG A 247 -39.40 -27.91 12.52
CA ARG A 247 -37.98 -28.33 12.57
C ARG A 247 -37.74 -29.32 13.71
N ASN A 248 -38.29 -29.05 14.89
CA ASN A 248 -38.19 -29.94 16.04
C ASN A 248 -38.84 -31.30 15.76
N TYR A 249 -40.07 -31.31 15.24
CA TYR A 249 -40.76 -32.54 14.87
C TYR A 249 -39.97 -33.35 13.84
N THR A 250 -39.42 -32.69 12.82
CA THR A 250 -38.55 -33.34 11.82
C THR A 250 -37.29 -33.92 12.45
N ALA A 251 -36.68 -33.20 13.40
CA ALA A 251 -35.51 -33.67 14.12
C ALA A 251 -35.82 -34.92 14.95
N CYS A 252 -36.95 -34.92 15.64
CA CYS A 252 -37.41 -36.06 16.43
C CYS A 252 -37.76 -37.28 15.56
N LEU A 253 -38.37 -37.07 14.39
CA LEU A 253 -38.61 -38.15 13.42
C LEU A 253 -37.32 -38.77 12.89
N LYS A 254 -36.28 -37.95 12.66
CA LYS A 254 -34.98 -38.41 12.13
C LYS A 254 -33.99 -38.86 13.20
N GLY A 255 -34.33 -38.74 14.49
CA GLY A 255 -33.43 -39.04 15.60
C GLY A 255 -32.24 -38.07 15.72
N HIS A 256 -32.39 -36.81 15.30
CA HIS A 256 -31.36 -35.81 15.52
C HIS A 256 -31.27 -35.42 17.00
N GLY A 257 -30.04 -35.26 17.52
CA GLY A 257 -29.79 -35.06 18.96
C GLY A 257 -30.30 -33.74 19.56
N TYR A 258 -30.72 -32.78 18.73
CA TYR A 258 -31.34 -31.52 19.19
C TYR A 258 -32.88 -31.59 19.23
N CYS A 259 -33.47 -32.77 19.01
CA CYS A 259 -34.91 -32.98 19.24
C CYS A 259 -35.28 -32.69 20.70
N ASP A 260 -36.34 -31.91 20.89
CA ASP A 260 -37.01 -31.70 22.17
C ASP A 260 -38.42 -32.33 22.16
N PRO A 261 -38.60 -33.52 22.76
CA PRO A 261 -39.89 -34.20 22.80
C PRO A 261 -40.99 -33.44 23.56
N SER A 262 -40.61 -32.54 24.47
CA SER A 262 -41.57 -31.78 25.30
C SER A 262 -42.38 -30.77 24.47
N ARG A 263 -41.85 -30.37 23.31
CA ARG A 263 -42.48 -29.45 22.38
C ARG A 263 -43.42 -30.13 21.38
N LEU A 264 -43.57 -31.45 21.42
CA LEU A 264 -44.43 -32.18 20.49
C LEU A 264 -45.91 -32.17 20.91
N THR A 265 -46.81 -32.14 19.92
CA THR A 265 -48.21 -32.43 20.18
C THR A 265 -48.39 -33.91 20.54
N PRO A 266 -49.47 -34.28 21.28
CA PRO A 266 -49.74 -35.69 21.58
C PRO A 266 -49.85 -36.59 20.34
N SER A 267 -50.33 -36.06 19.22
CA SER A 267 -50.39 -36.76 17.94
C SER A 267 -49.01 -37.04 17.34
N GLU A 268 -48.13 -36.05 17.35
CA GLU A 268 -46.77 -36.17 16.80
C GLU A 268 -45.93 -37.14 17.64
N ALA A 269 -46.00 -37.05 18.96
CA ALA A 269 -45.29 -37.96 19.86
C ALA A 269 -45.66 -39.43 19.61
N ARG A 270 -46.95 -39.71 19.34
CA ARG A 270 -47.40 -41.06 18.97
C ARG A 270 -46.83 -41.53 17.62
N ALA A 271 -46.80 -40.66 16.63
CA ALA A 271 -46.28 -40.99 15.29
C ALA A 271 -44.79 -41.39 15.32
N ILE A 272 -43.98 -40.74 16.16
CA ILE A 272 -42.55 -41.05 16.30
C ILE A 272 -42.34 -42.42 16.98
N GLN A 273 -43.13 -42.74 18.00
CA GLN A 273 -43.06 -44.04 18.70
C GLN A 273 -43.39 -45.21 17.78
N THR A 274 -44.25 -45.01 16.78
CA THR A 274 -44.57 -46.02 15.76
C THR A 274 -43.44 -46.20 14.73
N GLU A 275 -42.72 -45.14 14.37
CA GLU A 275 -41.58 -45.19 13.44
C GLU A 275 -40.31 -45.77 14.07
N HIS A 276 -40.06 -45.52 15.37
CA HIS A 276 -38.88 -46.00 16.10
C HIS A 276 -39.07 -47.39 16.73
N LYS A 277 -40.23 -48.05 16.57
CA LYS A 277 -40.39 -49.44 17.00
C LYS A 277 -39.49 -50.33 16.12
N PRO A 278 -38.51 -51.07 16.70
CA PRO A 278 -37.83 -52.09 15.93
C PRO A 278 -38.87 -53.12 15.50
N VAL A 279 -38.92 -53.40 14.21
CA VAL A 279 -39.58 -54.61 13.71
C VAL A 279 -38.80 -55.77 14.33
N LEU A 280 -39.33 -56.32 15.41
CA LEU A 280 -38.86 -57.57 16.01
C LEU A 280 -38.98 -58.65 14.93
N ARG A 281 -37.84 -59.08 14.39
CA ARG A 281 -37.67 -60.37 13.71
C ARG A 281 -37.16 -61.38 14.72
#